data_AF-A0A7K2WYF4-F1
#
_entry.id   AF-A0A7K2WYF4-F1
#
_cell.length_a   1.000
_cell.length_b   1.000
_cell.length_c   1.000
_cell.angle_alpha   90.00
_cell.angle_beta   90.00
_cell.angle_gamma   90.00
#
_symmetry.space_group_name_H-M   'P 1'
#
loop_
_entity.id
_entity.type
_entity.pdbx_description
1 polymer ?
#
loop_
_entity_poly.entity_id
_entity_poly.type
_entity_poly.pdbx_seq_one_letter_code
_entity_poly.pdbx_strand_id
1 'polypeptide(L)'
;MRLVASTPRKNAVRVAALVASAAMVAVAFQSGPAVAQPDAARDSGAVAVAFTAAQRVTAIQSAQADTASEAKTLGLGAQEKLVVRDVIKDADGTVHTRYERTFAGLPVLGGDLVVHESPAGKQTVTKATSAKIAVATTDAAVTASGAKSTALKAASAEKTAKAETGTAPRKVVWAASGTPVLAWETVVKGFQPDGTPSELHVVTDAATGKELFRDEAIETGTGTGKYNGTVPLTTTKSGSTYNLTDGARGGHKTYDLNQKTSGTGTLFTDADDVWSGGRQTAAVDVAYGAAETWDFYKNVLGRNGIKNNGVASYSRAHYGNSYVNAFWDDSCFCMTYGDGSGNA
;
A
#
# COMPACT_ATOMS: atom_id res chain seq x y z
N MET A 1 -53.77 -27.39 16.34
CA MET A 1 -55.07 -26.84 15.93
C MET A 1 -55.53 -25.87 17.01
N ARG A 2 -55.63 -24.59 16.63
CA ARG A 2 -56.32 -23.43 17.25
C ARG A 2 -55.98 -22.98 18.69
N LEU A 3 -55.39 -21.78 18.72
CA LEU A 3 -55.42 -20.75 19.77
C LEU A 3 -56.83 -20.15 19.99
N VAL A 4 -56.93 -19.34 21.05
CA VAL A 4 -57.92 -18.30 21.45
C VAL A 4 -58.55 -18.68 22.81
N ALA A 5 -58.41 -17.89 23.88
CA ALA A 5 -59.07 -16.59 24.07
C ALA A 5 -58.53 -15.81 25.30
N SER A 6 -58.55 -14.47 25.26
CA SER A 6 -59.58 -13.69 25.97
C SER A 6 -59.41 -12.18 25.70
N THR A 7 -60.55 -11.48 25.72
CA THR A 7 -60.79 -10.09 25.27
C THR A 7 -61.38 -9.29 26.47
N PRO A 8 -61.94 -8.06 26.32
CA PRO A 8 -61.38 -6.75 26.73
C PRO A 8 -62.20 -6.03 27.84
N ARG A 9 -61.78 -4.81 28.25
CA ARG A 9 -62.64 -3.73 28.84
C ARG A 9 -61.91 -2.38 28.70
N LYS A 10 -62.31 -1.49 27.78
CA LYS A 10 -63.29 -0.37 27.86
C LYS A 10 -62.88 0.85 28.73
N ASN A 11 -62.45 1.89 28.01
CA ASN A 11 -62.73 3.34 28.07
C ASN A 11 -63.05 4.05 29.40
N ALA A 12 -62.33 5.16 29.65
CA ALA A 12 -62.95 6.44 30.06
C ALA A 12 -62.00 7.63 29.78
N VAL A 13 -62.51 8.60 29.01
CA VAL A 13 -61.92 9.93 28.77
C VAL A 13 -62.43 10.89 29.84
N ARG A 14 -61.56 11.76 30.38
CA ARG A 14 -61.97 13.03 31.01
C ARG A 14 -61.05 14.16 30.54
N VAL A 15 -61.68 15.20 30.01
CA VAL A 15 -61.13 16.47 29.56
C VAL A 15 -61.17 17.46 30.73
N ALA A 16 -60.12 18.26 30.91
CA ALA A 16 -60.20 19.58 31.53
C ALA A 16 -59.12 20.51 30.95
N ALA A 17 -59.56 21.73 30.60
CA ALA A 17 -58.93 22.83 29.87
C ALA A 17 -57.74 23.49 30.64
N LEU A 18 -56.61 23.88 30.00
CA LEU A 18 -56.32 25.04 29.13
C LEU A 18 -56.00 26.34 29.90
N VAL A 19 -54.71 26.67 30.05
CA VAL A 19 -54.16 28.04 29.92
C VAL A 19 -52.77 27.95 29.29
N ALA A 20 -52.55 28.78 28.28
CA ALA A 20 -51.40 28.83 27.40
C ALA A 20 -50.13 29.40 28.06
N SER A 21 -48.97 28.89 27.63
CA SER A 21 -47.76 29.68 27.43
C SER A 21 -46.97 29.06 26.28
N ALA A 22 -46.98 29.78 25.17
CA ALA A 22 -46.30 29.42 23.94
C ALA A 22 -44.79 29.66 24.08
N ALA A 23 -44.01 28.63 23.80
CA ALA A 23 -42.67 28.75 23.25
C ALA A 23 -42.48 27.60 22.26
N MET A 24 -43.09 27.72 21.08
CA MET A 24 -42.66 26.94 19.93
C MET A 24 -41.26 27.44 19.56
N VAL A 25 -40.22 26.71 19.98
CA VAL A 25 -38.98 26.73 19.22
C VAL A 25 -39.29 25.98 17.93
N ALA A 26 -39.55 26.73 16.87
CA ALA A 26 -39.55 26.21 15.52
C ALA A 26 -38.15 25.64 15.25
N VAL A 27 -37.97 24.34 15.42
CA VAL A 27 -36.83 23.65 14.82
C VAL A 27 -37.14 23.61 13.33
N ALA A 28 -36.64 24.62 12.62
CA ALA A 28 -36.60 24.58 11.17
C ALA A 28 -35.76 23.35 10.79
N PHE A 29 -36.41 22.30 10.30
CA PHE A 29 -35.75 21.26 9.53
C PHE A 29 -35.33 21.89 8.21
N GLN A 30 -34.16 22.55 8.20
CA GLN A 30 -33.47 22.83 6.97
C GLN A 30 -32.95 21.49 6.45
N SER A 31 -33.67 20.89 5.49
CA SER A 31 -33.11 19.92 4.57
C SER A 31 -32.16 20.64 3.61
N GLY A 32 -31.02 21.08 4.15
CA GLY A 32 -29.85 21.42 3.35
C GLY A 32 -29.02 20.16 3.12
N PRO A 33 -28.26 20.06 2.02
CA PRO A 33 -27.25 19.02 1.92
C PRO A 33 -26.36 19.13 3.14
N ALA A 34 -26.19 18.03 3.88
CA ALA A 34 -25.12 17.91 4.86
C ALA A 34 -23.80 17.91 4.09
N VAL A 35 -23.35 19.10 3.70
CA VAL A 35 -21.94 19.30 3.37
C VAL A 35 -21.26 19.12 4.73
N ALA A 36 -20.62 17.97 4.92
CA ALA A 36 -19.58 17.85 5.91
C ALA A 36 -18.58 18.96 5.56
N GLN A 37 -18.67 20.10 6.25
CA GLN A 37 -17.67 21.14 6.16
C GLN A 37 -16.39 20.42 6.58
N PRO A 38 -15.40 20.25 5.67
CA PRO A 38 -14.13 19.71 6.10
C PRO A 38 -13.65 20.63 7.22
N ASP A 39 -13.28 20.08 8.36
CA ASP A 39 -12.62 20.84 9.42
C ASP A 39 -11.52 21.67 8.77
N ALA A 40 -11.78 22.97 8.60
CA ALA A 40 -10.84 23.93 8.02
C ALA A 40 -9.67 24.22 8.99
N ALA A 41 -9.59 23.45 10.08
CA ALA A 41 -8.49 23.34 11.01
C ALA A 41 -7.78 21.98 10.90
N ARG A 42 -7.77 21.34 9.72
CA ARG A 42 -6.59 20.51 9.39
C ARG A 42 -5.42 21.48 9.33
N ASP A 43 -4.55 21.44 10.35
CA ASP A 43 -3.35 22.26 10.46
C ASP A 43 -2.70 22.40 9.09
N SER A 44 -2.76 23.60 8.50
CA SER A 44 -2.13 23.88 7.20
C SER A 44 -0.62 23.62 7.23
N GLY A 45 -0.07 23.44 8.43
CA GLY A 45 1.30 23.03 8.72
C GLY A 45 1.61 21.55 8.48
N ALA A 46 0.66 20.62 8.67
CA ALA A 46 0.87 19.17 8.57
C ALA A 46 0.82 18.66 7.11
N VAL A 47 1.17 19.52 6.16
CA VAL A 47 1.21 19.20 4.73
C VAL A 47 2.65 18.95 4.34
N ALA A 48 2.94 17.75 3.85
CA ALA A 48 4.27 17.38 3.37
C ALA A 48 4.76 18.31 2.26
N VAL A 49 5.96 18.84 2.44
CA VAL A 49 6.68 19.61 1.42
C VAL A 49 7.36 18.65 0.44
N ALA A 50 7.23 18.92 -0.85
CA ALA A 50 7.86 18.12 -1.87
C ALA A 50 9.39 18.30 -1.87
N PHE A 51 10.13 17.27 -1.45
CA PHE A 51 11.57 17.21 -1.65
C PHE A 51 11.92 16.94 -3.12
N THR A 52 12.99 17.56 -3.60
CA THR A 52 13.70 17.05 -4.78
C THR A 52 14.34 15.69 -4.46
N ALA A 53 14.62 14.89 -5.49
CA ALA A 53 15.28 13.59 -5.29
C ALA A 53 16.61 13.70 -4.52
N ALA A 54 17.41 14.72 -4.82
CA ALA A 54 18.68 14.97 -4.13
C ALA A 54 18.50 15.34 -2.66
N GLN A 55 17.50 16.18 -2.34
CA GLN A 55 17.16 16.52 -0.96
C GLN A 55 16.70 15.29 -0.18
N ARG A 56 15.85 14.45 -0.78
CA ARG A 56 15.39 13.20 -0.15
C ARG A 56 16.54 12.24 0.14
N VAL A 57 17.46 12.03 -0.82
CA VAL A 57 18.65 11.20 -0.60
C VAL A 57 19.51 11.74 0.55
N THR A 58 19.75 13.05 0.56
CA THR A 58 20.56 13.70 1.60
C THR A 58 19.90 13.56 2.98
N ALA A 59 18.58 13.76 3.07
CA ALA A 59 17.82 13.61 4.30
C ALA A 59 17.87 12.17 4.83
N ILE A 60 17.68 11.18 3.95
CA ILE A 60 17.80 9.76 4.32
C ILE A 60 19.21 9.42 4.80
N GLN A 61 20.25 9.87 4.11
CA GLN A 61 21.64 9.62 4.51
C GLN A 61 21.99 10.25 5.87
N SER A 62 21.51 11.47 6.12
CA SER A 62 21.71 12.16 7.40
C SER A 62 21.02 11.39 8.53
N ALA A 63 19.73 11.07 8.35
CA ALA A 63 18.99 10.27 9.32
C ALA A 63 19.61 8.86 9.53
N GLN A 64 20.19 8.27 8.48
CA GLN A 64 20.83 6.96 8.55
C GLN A 64 22.10 7.00 9.41
N ALA A 65 22.88 8.09 9.34
CA ALA A 65 24.04 8.31 10.18
C ALA A 65 23.67 8.44 11.67
N ASP A 66 22.49 8.98 11.98
CA ASP A 66 22.03 9.23 13.35
C ASP A 66 21.31 8.03 14.00
N THR A 67 21.06 6.95 13.24
CA THR A 67 20.28 5.78 13.70
C THR A 67 20.73 5.19 15.03
N ALA A 68 22.03 5.19 15.34
CA ALA A 68 22.55 4.67 16.60
C ALA A 68 22.18 5.56 17.80
N SER A 69 22.21 6.87 17.62
CA SER A 69 21.78 7.83 18.64
C SER A 69 20.27 7.76 18.83
N GLU A 70 19.51 7.73 17.73
CA GLU A 70 18.06 7.64 17.76
C GLU A 70 17.59 6.34 18.44
N ALA A 71 18.21 5.19 18.11
CA ALA A 71 17.91 3.92 18.77
C ALA A 71 18.13 3.98 20.30
N LYS A 72 19.12 4.76 20.76
CA LYS A 72 19.37 4.99 22.19
C LYS A 72 18.30 5.89 22.80
N THR A 73 17.91 6.98 22.14
CA THR A 73 16.82 7.88 22.57
C THR A 73 15.50 7.13 22.72
N LEU A 74 15.21 6.24 21.77
CA LEU A 74 14.01 5.40 21.78
C LEU A 74 14.05 4.24 22.79
N GLY A 75 15.19 4.02 23.44
CA GLY A 75 15.38 2.94 24.42
C GLY A 75 15.32 1.54 23.80
N LEU A 76 15.78 1.38 22.55
CA LEU A 76 15.78 0.08 21.88
C LEU A 76 16.82 -0.88 22.49
N GLY A 77 16.56 -2.19 22.37
CA GLY A 77 17.51 -3.20 22.84
C GLY A 77 18.82 -3.17 22.06
N ALA A 78 19.91 -3.65 22.66
CA ALA A 78 21.26 -3.61 22.06
C ALA A 78 21.39 -4.40 20.74
N GLN A 79 20.52 -5.38 20.50
CA GLN A 79 20.48 -6.14 19.26
C GLN A 79 19.60 -5.48 18.19
N GLU A 80 18.87 -4.43 18.55
CA GLU A 80 17.99 -3.72 17.65
C GLU A 80 18.73 -2.61 16.92
N LYS A 81 18.50 -2.50 15.61
CA LYS A 81 19.02 -1.38 14.81
C LYS A 81 17.92 -0.81 13.93
N LEU A 82 18.01 0.49 13.66
CA LEU A 82 17.13 1.21 12.75
C LEU A 82 17.70 1.25 11.34
N VAL A 83 16.83 1.13 10.35
CA VAL A 83 17.14 1.31 8.92
C VAL A 83 16.18 2.36 8.38
N VAL A 84 16.72 3.47 7.89
CA VAL A 84 15.89 4.57 7.36
C VAL A 84 15.24 4.14 6.05
N ARG A 85 13.93 4.34 5.95
CA ARG A 85 13.15 4.11 4.72
C ARG A 85 12.77 5.40 4.03
N ASP A 86 12.42 6.42 4.80
CA ASP A 86 12.09 7.73 4.25
C ASP A 86 12.24 8.84 5.27
N VAL A 87 12.36 10.06 4.75
CA VAL A 87 12.27 11.30 5.52
C VAL A 87 11.31 12.24 4.81
N ILE A 88 10.25 12.63 5.51
CA ILE A 88 9.26 13.60 5.05
C ILE A 88 9.38 14.83 5.94
N LYS A 89 9.22 16.03 5.36
CA LYS A 89 9.15 17.27 6.10
C LYS A 89 7.86 18.00 5.79
N ASP A 90 7.16 18.39 6.83
CA ASP A 90 5.92 19.13 6.75
C ASP A 90 6.17 20.64 6.65
N ALA A 91 5.17 21.39 6.20
CA ALA A 91 5.25 22.83 5.99
C ALA A 91 5.49 23.61 7.29
N ASP A 92 5.04 23.10 8.44
CA ASP A 92 5.36 23.63 9.77
C ASP A 92 6.79 23.33 10.23
N GLY A 93 7.54 22.55 9.44
CA GLY A 93 8.91 22.17 9.70
C GLY A 93 9.09 20.86 10.48
N THR A 94 8.00 20.20 10.87
CA THR A 94 8.05 18.87 11.49
C THR A 94 8.68 17.86 10.53
N VAL A 95 9.59 17.03 11.03
CA VAL A 95 10.25 15.98 10.26
C VAL A 95 9.73 14.62 10.69
N HIS A 96 9.37 13.79 9.73
CA HIS A 96 8.93 12.42 9.92
C HIS A 96 9.95 11.47 9.32
N THR A 97 10.64 10.72 10.19
CA THR A 97 11.60 9.70 9.74
C THR A 97 10.98 8.33 9.92
N ARG A 98 10.82 7.61 8.81
CA ARG A 98 10.28 6.25 8.80
C ARG A 98 11.44 5.26 8.90
N TYR A 99 11.35 4.35 9.86
CA TYR A 99 12.34 3.33 10.10
C TYR A 99 11.75 1.93 9.98
N GLU A 100 12.50 1.04 9.35
CA GLU A 100 12.42 -0.38 9.63
C GLU A 100 13.39 -0.76 10.74
N ARG A 101 13.20 -1.95 11.31
CA ARG A 101 14.06 -2.48 12.37
C ARG A 101 14.71 -3.78 11.96
N THR A 102 15.91 -3.99 12.51
CA THR A 102 16.54 -5.31 12.54
C THR A 102 16.73 -5.74 14.00
N PHE A 103 16.73 -7.05 14.26
CA PHE A 103 17.09 -7.65 15.53
C PHE A 103 18.19 -8.69 15.29
N ALA A 104 19.36 -8.51 15.90
CA ALA A 104 20.53 -9.36 15.69
C ALA A 104 20.88 -9.54 14.18
N GLY A 105 20.64 -8.51 13.37
CA GLY A 105 20.85 -8.52 11.92
C GLY A 105 19.70 -9.12 11.10
N LEU A 106 18.66 -9.66 11.74
CA LEU A 106 17.48 -10.19 11.06
C LEU A 106 16.45 -9.07 10.82
N PRO A 107 15.79 -8.99 9.65
CA PRO A 107 14.67 -8.07 9.43
C PRO A 107 13.54 -8.32 10.42
N VAL A 108 12.90 -7.26 10.90
CA VAL A 108 11.70 -7.35 11.77
C VAL A 108 10.47 -6.97 10.96
N LEU A 109 9.59 -7.94 10.69
CA LEU A 109 8.33 -7.72 9.99
C LEU A 109 7.24 -7.25 10.97
N GLY A 110 6.62 -6.11 10.69
CA GLY A 110 5.64 -5.47 11.59
C GLY A 110 6.25 -4.76 12.81
N GLY A 111 7.55 -4.47 12.75
CA GLY A 111 8.28 -3.75 13.80
C GLY A 111 8.61 -2.30 13.44
N ASP A 112 8.11 -1.78 12.31
CA ASP A 112 8.40 -0.43 11.82
C ASP A 112 7.89 0.67 12.76
N LEU A 113 8.52 1.84 12.66
CA LEU A 113 8.15 3.02 13.43
C LEU A 113 8.41 4.30 12.65
N VAL A 114 7.71 5.36 13.06
CA VAL A 114 7.90 6.71 12.55
C VAL A 114 8.22 7.62 13.72
N VAL A 115 9.36 8.30 13.67
CA VAL A 115 9.70 9.37 14.61
C VAL A 115 9.23 10.68 14.01
N HIS A 116 8.46 11.44 14.77
CA HIS A 116 8.00 12.78 14.41
C HIS A 116 8.74 13.78 15.29
N GLU A 117 9.54 14.65 14.70
CA GLU A 117 10.34 15.64 15.39
C GLU A 117 9.89 17.04 14.99
N SER A 118 9.45 17.84 15.97
CA SER A 118 9.07 19.22 15.72
C SER A 118 10.31 20.10 15.50
N PRO A 119 10.17 21.30 14.91
CA PRO A 119 11.28 22.25 14.79
C PRO A 119 11.93 22.65 16.12
N ALA A 120 11.20 22.49 17.23
CA ALA A 120 11.69 22.74 18.58
C ALA A 120 12.43 21.53 19.20
N GLY A 121 12.61 20.44 18.45
CA GLY A 121 13.29 19.22 18.89
C GLY A 121 12.41 18.29 19.75
N LYS A 122 11.10 18.51 19.81
CA LYS A 122 10.19 17.60 20.54
C LYS A 122 9.88 16.39 19.68
N GLN A 123 10.12 15.19 20.21
CA GLN A 123 9.85 13.94 19.52
C GLN A 123 8.56 13.25 20.01
N THR A 124 7.80 12.69 19.08
CA THR A 124 6.78 11.64 19.33
C THR A 124 7.04 10.47 18.38
N VAL A 125 6.53 9.28 18.72
CA VAL A 125 6.84 8.05 17.97
C VAL A 125 5.57 7.25 17.73
N THR A 126 5.32 6.95 16.46
CA THR A 126 4.28 5.99 16.04
C THR A 126 4.96 4.64 15.82
N LYS A 127 4.50 3.58 16.48
CA LYS A 127 5.08 2.22 16.37
C LYS A 127 4.04 1.26 15.82
N ALA A 128 4.44 0.39 14.89
CA ALA A 128 3.60 -0.70 14.39
C ALA A 128 3.25 -1.73 15.49
N THR A 129 4.14 -1.88 16.48
CA THR A 129 3.93 -2.75 17.64
C THR A 129 4.47 -2.11 18.91
N SER A 130 3.75 -2.30 20.02
CA SER A 130 4.20 -1.94 21.37
C SER A 130 4.99 -3.07 22.04
N ALA A 131 5.03 -4.26 21.44
CA ALA A 131 5.76 -5.39 21.97
C ALA A 131 7.27 -5.15 21.93
N LYS A 132 7.98 -5.64 22.96
CA LYS A 132 9.44 -5.65 22.97
C LYS A 132 9.94 -6.63 21.91
N ILE A 133 10.75 -6.16 20.97
CA ILE A 133 11.36 -7.03 19.96
C ILE A 133 12.50 -7.80 20.63
N ALA A 134 12.22 -9.05 20.96
CA ALA A 134 13.19 -9.98 21.52
C ALA A 134 12.77 -11.39 21.14
N VAL A 135 13.75 -12.23 20.79
CA VAL A 135 13.56 -13.67 20.59
C VAL A 135 14.58 -14.42 21.43
N ALA A 136 14.20 -15.59 21.96
CA ALA A 136 15.07 -16.37 22.85
C ALA A 136 16.33 -16.89 22.14
N THR A 137 16.23 -17.17 20.84
CA THR A 137 17.33 -17.61 19.98
C THR A 137 17.09 -17.17 18.54
N THR A 138 18.18 -17.04 17.78
CA THR A 138 18.17 -16.86 16.30
C THR A 138 18.40 -18.17 15.54
N ASP A 139 18.47 -19.29 16.27
CA ASP A 139 18.59 -20.63 15.71
C ASP A 139 17.19 -21.20 15.47
N ALA A 140 16.92 -21.53 14.21
CA ALA A 140 15.64 -22.09 13.80
C ALA A 140 15.64 -23.60 14.04
N ALA A 141 14.64 -24.11 14.76
CA ALA A 141 14.42 -25.55 14.90
C ALA A 141 13.85 -26.15 13.60
N VAL A 142 13.00 -25.39 12.91
CA VAL A 142 12.48 -25.70 11.58
C VAL A 142 13.53 -25.31 10.55
N THR A 143 13.90 -26.27 9.70
CA THR A 143 14.82 -26.01 8.59
C THR A 143 14.20 -25.10 7.53
N ALA A 144 15.02 -24.44 6.72
CA ALA A 144 14.54 -23.70 5.56
C ALA A 144 13.74 -24.60 4.59
N SER A 145 14.10 -25.88 4.45
CA SER A 145 13.31 -26.84 3.66
C SER A 145 11.93 -27.13 4.26
N GLY A 146 11.82 -27.17 5.59
CA GLY A 146 10.55 -27.29 6.30
C GLY A 146 9.65 -26.08 6.07
N ALA A 147 10.19 -24.86 6.20
CA ALA A 147 9.47 -23.63 5.89
C ALA A 147 9.01 -23.56 4.42
N LYS A 148 9.86 -23.98 3.48
CA LYS A 148 9.48 -24.13 2.06
C LYS A 148 8.31 -25.09 1.87
N SER A 149 8.28 -26.21 2.60
CA SER A 149 7.14 -27.14 2.53
C SER A 149 5.84 -26.49 3.03
N THR A 150 5.88 -25.74 4.13
CA THR A 150 4.73 -24.98 4.62
C THR A 150 4.26 -23.95 3.60
N ALA A 151 5.18 -23.19 3.00
CA ALA A 151 4.83 -22.18 1.99
C ALA A 151 4.19 -22.78 0.73
N LEU A 152 4.71 -23.91 0.23
CA LEU A 152 4.11 -24.61 -0.92
C LEU A 152 2.72 -25.19 -0.61
N LYS A 153 2.45 -25.60 0.64
CA LYS A 153 1.11 -25.99 1.09
C LYS A 153 0.16 -24.79 1.09
N ALA A 154 0.61 -23.63 1.58
CA ALA A 154 -0.17 -22.40 1.54
C ALA A 154 -0.53 -22.01 0.10
N ALA A 155 0.46 -22.02 -0.82
CA ALA A 155 0.23 -21.75 -2.24
C ALA A 155 -0.75 -22.76 -2.88
N SER A 156 -0.68 -24.04 -2.49
CA SER A 156 -1.62 -25.06 -2.94
C SER A 156 -3.06 -24.79 -2.45
N ALA A 157 -3.21 -24.27 -1.23
CA ALA A 157 -4.51 -23.89 -0.68
C ALA A 157 -5.13 -22.70 -1.42
N GLU A 158 -4.30 -21.75 -1.88
CA GLU A 158 -4.69 -20.64 -2.76
C GLU A 158 -4.82 -21.05 -4.25
N LYS A 159 -4.62 -22.34 -4.57
CA LYS A 159 -4.66 -22.90 -5.94
C LYS A 159 -3.65 -22.23 -6.89
N THR A 160 -2.51 -21.78 -6.38
CA THR A 160 -1.42 -21.21 -7.18
C THR A 160 -0.88 -22.28 -8.14
N ALA A 161 -1.11 -22.10 -9.43
CA ALA A 161 -0.58 -22.95 -10.48
C ALA A 161 0.92 -22.70 -10.69
N LYS A 162 1.66 -23.77 -11.02
CA LYS A 162 3.13 -23.73 -11.21
C LYS A 162 3.88 -23.09 -10.02
N ALA A 163 3.40 -23.33 -8.80
CA ALA A 163 4.00 -22.79 -7.58
C ALA A 163 5.46 -23.25 -7.42
N GLU A 164 6.36 -22.29 -7.32
CA GLU A 164 7.80 -22.51 -7.14
C GLU A 164 8.40 -21.48 -6.19
N THR A 165 9.40 -21.89 -5.41
CA THR A 165 10.18 -20.96 -4.58
C THR A 165 11.44 -20.54 -5.33
N GLY A 166 11.51 -19.29 -5.79
CA GLY A 166 12.67 -18.78 -6.54
C GLY A 166 13.91 -18.54 -5.66
N THR A 167 13.72 -18.13 -4.40
CA THR A 167 14.79 -17.82 -3.45
C THR A 167 14.67 -18.71 -2.21
N ALA A 168 15.79 -19.02 -1.56
CA ALA A 168 15.77 -19.73 -0.28
C ALA A 168 15.02 -18.90 0.78
N PRO A 169 14.23 -19.53 1.67
CA PRO A 169 13.60 -18.85 2.79
C PRO A 169 14.63 -18.08 3.61
N ARG A 170 14.29 -16.87 4.06
CA ARG A 170 15.15 -16.04 4.91
C ARG A 170 14.63 -15.98 6.33
N LYS A 171 15.54 -15.92 7.31
CA LYS A 171 15.18 -15.72 8.73
C LYS A 171 14.75 -14.28 8.96
N VAL A 172 13.66 -14.10 9.69
CA VAL A 172 13.09 -12.81 10.08
C VAL A 172 12.61 -12.89 11.53
N VAL A 173 12.36 -11.75 12.16
CA VAL A 173 11.56 -11.67 13.38
C VAL A 173 10.16 -11.23 12.98
N TRP A 174 9.15 -12.04 13.28
CA TRP A 174 7.75 -11.66 13.12
C TRP A 174 7.29 -10.89 14.35
N ALA A 175 6.81 -9.66 14.18
CA ALA A 175 6.35 -8.78 15.25
C ALA A 175 5.01 -8.07 14.95
N ALA A 176 4.37 -8.39 13.81
CA ALA A 176 3.12 -7.75 13.41
C ALA A 176 1.91 -8.19 14.26
N SER A 177 2.01 -9.33 14.96
CA SER A 177 0.97 -9.81 15.86
C SER A 177 1.55 -10.63 17.02
N GLY A 178 0.91 -10.54 18.19
CA GLY A 178 1.31 -11.29 19.38
C GLY A 178 2.71 -10.95 19.91
N THR A 179 3.32 -11.93 20.56
CA THR A 179 4.71 -11.84 21.03
C THR A 179 5.67 -12.04 19.85
N PRO A 180 6.71 -11.19 19.68
CA PRO A 180 7.67 -11.38 18.61
C PRO A 180 8.35 -12.75 18.65
N VAL A 181 8.45 -13.40 17.49
CA VAL A 181 9.04 -14.74 17.34
C VAL A 181 10.02 -14.80 16.17
N LEU A 182 10.98 -15.74 16.24
CA LEU A 182 11.81 -16.07 15.09
C LEU A 182 10.94 -16.78 14.05
N ALA A 183 11.04 -16.37 12.80
CA ALA A 183 10.28 -16.92 11.69
C ALA A 183 11.13 -17.05 10.42
N TRP A 184 10.60 -17.79 9.46
CA TRP A 184 11.05 -17.85 8.08
C TRP A 184 10.06 -17.10 7.20
N GLU A 185 10.57 -16.23 6.33
CA GLU A 185 9.79 -15.70 5.21
C GLU A 185 10.17 -16.48 3.95
N THR A 186 9.17 -17.02 3.27
CA THR A 186 9.31 -17.71 1.99
C THR A 186 8.45 -17.03 0.95
N VAL A 187 9.02 -16.73 -0.22
CA VAL A 187 8.28 -16.22 -1.37
C VAL A 187 8.02 -17.36 -2.35
N VAL A 188 6.75 -17.61 -2.63
CA VAL A 188 6.29 -18.59 -3.64
C VAL A 188 5.78 -17.82 -4.84
N LYS A 189 6.37 -18.09 -6.01
CA LYS A 189 5.92 -17.53 -7.29
C LYS A 189 5.08 -18.54 -8.05
N GLY A 190 4.17 -18.07 -8.89
CA GLY A 190 3.35 -18.93 -9.72
C GLY A 190 2.29 -18.14 -10.45
N PHE A 191 1.11 -18.72 -10.61
CA PHE A 191 -0.05 -18.08 -11.21
C PHE A 191 -1.29 -18.34 -10.36
N GLN A 192 -2.07 -17.30 -10.07
CA GLN A 192 -3.39 -17.37 -9.47
C GLN A 192 -4.38 -18.10 -10.41
N PRO A 193 -5.57 -18.51 -9.93
CA PRO A 193 -6.51 -19.32 -10.71
C PRO A 193 -6.99 -18.70 -12.03
N ASP A 194 -6.97 -17.37 -12.12
CA ASP A 194 -7.34 -16.59 -13.31
C ASP A 194 -6.17 -16.41 -14.30
N GLY A 195 -4.98 -16.90 -13.97
CA GLY A 195 -3.76 -16.75 -14.76
C GLY A 195 -2.91 -15.52 -14.39
N THR A 196 -3.34 -14.68 -13.45
CA THR A 196 -2.52 -13.57 -12.92
C THR A 196 -1.27 -14.14 -12.25
N PRO A 197 -0.06 -13.61 -12.48
CA PRO A 197 1.09 -14.07 -11.72
C PRO A 197 0.91 -13.87 -10.20
N SER A 198 1.50 -14.76 -9.42
CA SER A 198 1.43 -14.76 -7.95
C SER A 198 2.82 -14.57 -7.37
N GLU A 199 2.92 -13.77 -6.31
CA GLU A 199 4.07 -13.62 -5.43
C GLU A 199 3.58 -13.71 -3.97
N LEU A 200 3.34 -14.93 -3.52
CA LEU A 200 2.83 -15.23 -2.18
C LEU A 200 3.96 -15.24 -1.16
N HIS A 201 3.95 -14.26 -0.25
CA HIS A 201 4.81 -14.23 0.93
C HIS A 201 4.18 -15.07 2.03
N VAL A 202 4.91 -16.05 2.56
CA VAL A 202 4.47 -16.90 3.67
C VAL A 202 5.46 -16.80 4.82
N VAL A 203 4.96 -16.39 5.98
CA VAL A 203 5.72 -16.32 7.23
C VAL A 203 5.43 -17.57 8.06
N THR A 204 6.46 -18.35 8.33
CA THR A 204 6.38 -19.62 9.07
C THR A 204 7.15 -19.51 10.37
N ASP A 205 6.54 -19.87 11.49
CA ASP A 205 7.18 -19.94 12.81
C ASP A 205 8.41 -20.86 12.78
N ALA A 206 9.57 -20.35 13.17
CA ALA A 206 10.84 -21.06 13.04
C ALA A 206 11.05 -22.14 14.12
N ALA A 207 10.19 -22.20 15.14
CA ALA A 207 10.23 -23.23 16.19
C ALA A 207 9.27 -24.39 15.88
N THR A 208 8.08 -24.07 15.38
CA THR A 208 6.95 -25.03 15.25
C THR A 208 6.60 -25.39 13.81
N GLY A 209 6.97 -24.55 12.84
CA GLY A 209 6.68 -24.76 11.42
C GLY A 209 5.26 -24.35 11.03
N LYS A 210 4.53 -23.74 11.96
CA LYS A 210 3.18 -23.23 11.76
C LYS A 210 3.22 -21.96 10.90
N GLU A 211 2.28 -21.83 9.96
CA GLU A 211 2.05 -20.56 9.26
C GLU A 211 1.56 -19.50 10.25
N LEU A 212 2.28 -18.38 10.33
CA LEU A 212 1.93 -17.21 11.13
C LEU A 212 1.14 -16.20 10.32
N PHE A 213 1.49 -16.04 9.05
CA PHE A 213 0.93 -15.05 8.16
C PHE A 213 1.20 -15.44 6.71
N ARG A 214 0.32 -15.00 5.81
CA ARG A 214 0.56 -15.01 4.37
C ARG A 214 -0.05 -13.78 3.71
N ASP A 215 0.56 -13.32 2.63
CA ASP A 215 0.16 -12.14 1.89
C ASP A 215 0.49 -12.33 0.41
N GLU A 216 -0.45 -11.99 -0.47
CA GLU A 216 -0.25 -11.99 -1.92
C GLU A 216 0.21 -10.59 -2.33
N ALA A 217 1.44 -10.49 -2.84
CA ALA A 217 2.00 -9.20 -3.21
C ALA A 217 1.47 -8.69 -4.57
N ILE A 218 0.85 -9.56 -5.38
CA ILE A 218 0.27 -9.22 -6.68
C ILE A 218 -1.25 -9.12 -6.58
N GLU A 219 -1.76 -7.89 -6.66
CA GLU A 219 -3.19 -7.59 -6.58
C GLU A 219 -3.78 -7.38 -7.99
N THR A 220 -5.09 -7.56 -8.11
CA THR A 220 -5.83 -7.33 -9.34
C THR A 220 -6.93 -6.30 -9.17
N GLY A 221 -6.79 -5.20 -9.91
CA GLY A 221 -7.80 -4.16 -10.03
C GLY A 221 -8.56 -4.26 -11.35
N THR A 222 -9.63 -3.48 -11.45
CA THR A 222 -10.29 -3.24 -12.74
C THR A 222 -10.12 -1.78 -13.13
N GLY A 223 -9.88 -1.51 -14.41
CA GLY A 223 -9.74 -0.16 -14.90
C GLY A 223 -10.59 0.10 -16.12
N THR A 224 -11.22 1.26 -16.22
CA THR A 224 -11.89 1.70 -17.45
C THR A 224 -11.06 2.73 -18.18
N GLY A 225 -10.38 2.27 -19.23
CA GLY A 225 -9.55 3.07 -20.11
C GLY A 225 -10.36 3.84 -21.15
N LYS A 226 -9.72 4.82 -21.79
CA LYS A 226 -10.32 5.62 -22.86
C LYS A 226 -10.53 4.80 -24.12
N TYR A 227 -9.60 3.90 -24.42
CA TYR A 227 -9.59 3.14 -25.68
C TYR A 227 -9.95 1.67 -25.49
N ASN A 228 -9.56 1.07 -24.37
CA ASN A 228 -9.73 -0.37 -24.17
C ASN A 228 -10.99 -0.75 -23.36
N GLY A 229 -11.80 0.23 -22.93
CA GLY A 229 -12.95 -0.02 -22.06
C GLY A 229 -12.51 -0.58 -20.70
N THR A 230 -13.32 -1.47 -20.11
CA THR A 230 -12.98 -2.10 -18.82
C THR A 230 -12.01 -3.26 -19.02
N VAL A 231 -10.83 -3.16 -18.41
CA VAL A 231 -9.73 -4.13 -18.50
C VAL A 231 -9.24 -4.55 -17.10
N PRO A 232 -8.71 -5.77 -16.95
CA PRO A 232 -8.02 -6.16 -15.73
C PRO A 232 -6.67 -5.44 -15.63
N LEU A 233 -6.29 -5.05 -14.42
CA LEU A 233 -5.02 -4.42 -14.12
C LEU A 233 -4.30 -5.21 -13.03
N THR A 234 -2.99 -5.36 -13.18
CA THR A 234 -2.14 -5.82 -12.08
C THR A 234 -1.67 -4.61 -11.29
N THR A 235 -1.97 -4.60 -9.99
CA THR A 235 -1.67 -3.50 -9.07
C THR A 235 -0.90 -4.03 -7.87
N THR A 236 -0.40 -3.10 -7.05
CA THR A 236 0.27 -3.45 -5.78
C THR A 236 -0.39 -2.69 -4.65
N LYS A 237 -0.76 -3.40 -3.57
CA LYS A 237 -1.26 -2.77 -2.36
C LYS A 237 -0.15 -2.07 -1.59
N SER A 238 -0.42 -0.87 -1.11
CA SER A 238 0.47 -0.07 -0.28
C SER A 238 -0.34 0.61 0.82
N GLY A 239 -0.27 0.07 2.04
CA GLY A 239 -1.09 0.52 3.16
C GLY A 239 -2.58 0.25 2.91
N SER A 240 -3.40 1.29 2.97
CA SER A 240 -4.84 1.21 2.66
C SER A 240 -5.18 1.61 1.22
N THR A 241 -4.18 1.67 0.33
CA THR A 241 -4.33 2.12 -1.06
C THR A 241 -3.68 1.14 -2.01
N TYR A 242 -3.98 1.27 -3.30
CA TYR A 242 -3.43 0.52 -4.41
C TYR A 242 -2.59 1.45 -5.28
N ASN A 243 -1.60 0.91 -5.97
CA ASN A 243 -0.81 1.66 -6.94
C ASN A 243 -0.60 0.88 -8.23
N LEU A 244 -0.42 1.59 -9.35
CA LEU A 244 -0.14 0.99 -10.67
C LEU A 244 1.31 0.53 -10.78
N THR A 245 1.69 -0.43 -9.94
CA THR A 245 2.89 -1.24 -10.08
C THR A 245 2.47 -2.67 -10.46
N ASP A 246 2.91 -3.11 -11.63
CA ASP A 246 2.73 -4.47 -12.12
C ASP A 246 3.90 -5.35 -11.64
N GLY A 247 3.71 -5.98 -10.48
CA GLY A 247 4.67 -6.95 -9.92
C GLY A 247 4.82 -8.24 -10.74
N ALA A 248 3.82 -8.56 -11.56
CA ALA A 248 3.79 -9.74 -12.40
C ALA A 248 4.72 -9.64 -13.62
N ARG A 249 4.93 -8.43 -14.13
CA ARG A 249 5.62 -8.17 -15.41
C ARG A 249 6.84 -7.29 -15.21
N GLY A 250 7.78 -7.74 -14.39
CA GLY A 250 9.08 -7.09 -14.21
C GLY A 250 9.03 -5.77 -13.44
N GLY A 251 7.93 -5.48 -12.73
CA GLY A 251 7.77 -4.30 -11.89
C GLY A 251 7.47 -3.03 -12.68
N HIS A 252 6.71 -3.10 -13.79
CA HIS A 252 6.33 -1.93 -14.57
C HIS A 252 5.54 -0.95 -13.69
N LYS A 253 5.80 0.35 -13.85
CA LYS A 253 5.14 1.41 -13.07
C LYS A 253 4.54 2.45 -14.00
N THR A 254 3.34 2.92 -13.67
CA THR A 254 2.68 3.99 -14.41
C THR A 254 2.58 5.26 -13.57
N TYR A 255 3.17 6.35 -14.08
CA TYR A 255 3.27 7.63 -13.40
C TYR A 255 2.43 8.72 -14.08
N ASP A 256 1.94 9.66 -13.29
CA ASP A 256 1.33 10.91 -13.72
C ASP A 256 2.37 12.03 -13.74
N LEU A 257 2.63 12.62 -14.91
CA LEU A 257 3.49 13.79 -15.03
C LEU A 257 2.82 15.10 -14.64
N ASN A 258 1.50 15.13 -14.47
CA ASN A 258 0.74 16.34 -14.16
C ASN A 258 1.02 17.49 -15.16
N GLN A 259 0.98 17.18 -16.46
CA GLN A 259 1.33 18.06 -17.58
C GLN A 259 2.78 18.60 -17.59
N LYS A 260 3.67 18.08 -16.72
CA LYS A 260 5.09 18.42 -16.78
C LYS A 260 5.75 17.78 -18.00
N THR A 261 6.88 18.34 -18.41
CA THR A 261 7.68 17.86 -19.54
C THR A 261 8.99 17.20 -19.11
N SER A 262 9.17 16.95 -17.80
CA SER A 262 10.39 16.35 -17.26
C SER A 262 10.12 15.61 -15.95
N GLY A 263 11.09 14.76 -15.55
CA GLY A 263 11.00 13.93 -14.35
C GLY A 263 10.26 12.62 -14.56
N THR A 264 10.16 11.82 -13.50
CA THR A 264 9.43 10.54 -13.51
C THR A 264 7.93 10.74 -13.36
N GLY A 265 7.50 11.74 -12.58
CA GLY A 265 6.10 11.95 -12.22
C GLY A 265 5.73 11.31 -10.87
N THR A 266 4.45 11.36 -10.54
CA THR A 266 3.88 10.76 -9.32
C THR A 266 3.29 9.41 -9.65
N LEU A 267 3.55 8.38 -8.86
CA LEU A 267 2.97 7.06 -9.11
C LEU A 267 1.44 7.15 -8.95
N PHE A 268 0.70 6.58 -9.89
CA PHE A 268 -0.75 6.53 -9.77
C PHE A 268 -1.16 5.66 -8.57
N THR A 269 -2.06 6.20 -7.75
CA THR A 269 -2.64 5.51 -6.59
C THR A 269 -4.16 5.56 -6.65
N ASP A 270 -4.79 4.55 -6.05
CA ASP A 270 -6.23 4.41 -5.94
C ASP A 270 -6.63 3.87 -4.56
N ALA A 271 -7.86 4.13 -4.12
CA ALA A 271 -8.33 3.75 -2.80
C ALA A 271 -9.01 2.37 -2.77
N ASP A 272 -9.62 1.93 -3.86
CA ASP A 272 -10.50 0.75 -3.90
C ASP A 272 -10.17 -0.25 -5.03
N ASP A 273 -9.13 0.04 -5.82
CA ASP A 273 -8.65 -0.78 -6.95
C ASP A 273 -9.64 -0.83 -8.13
N VAL A 274 -10.52 0.18 -8.22
CA VAL A 274 -11.44 0.42 -9.34
C VAL A 274 -11.04 1.71 -10.06
N TRP A 275 -10.11 1.57 -10.99
CA TRP A 275 -9.44 2.66 -11.69
C TRP A 275 -10.34 3.28 -12.76
N SER A 276 -10.93 4.44 -12.51
CA SER A 276 -11.83 5.08 -13.47
C SER A 276 -11.90 6.59 -13.34
N GLY A 277 -12.19 7.24 -14.46
CA GLY A 277 -12.43 8.68 -14.51
C GLY A 277 -11.19 9.56 -14.40
N GLY A 278 -11.36 10.82 -14.80
CA GLY A 278 -10.32 11.84 -14.75
C GLY A 278 -9.01 11.39 -15.39
N ARG A 279 -7.92 11.57 -14.65
CA ARG A 279 -6.55 11.26 -15.08
C ARG A 279 -6.27 9.75 -15.09
N GLN A 280 -6.98 8.98 -14.25
CA GLN A 280 -6.78 7.52 -14.18
C GLN A 280 -7.14 6.83 -15.49
N THR A 281 -8.11 7.35 -16.25
CA THR A 281 -8.53 6.74 -17.53
C THR A 281 -7.37 6.56 -18.51
N ALA A 282 -6.47 7.55 -18.66
CA ALA A 282 -5.29 7.38 -19.51
C ALA A 282 -4.26 6.43 -18.88
N ALA A 283 -4.14 6.45 -17.55
CA ALA A 283 -3.26 5.55 -16.81
C ALA A 283 -3.63 4.08 -17.00
N VAL A 284 -4.93 3.76 -17.03
CA VAL A 284 -5.45 2.40 -17.31
C VAL A 284 -4.95 1.90 -18.65
N ASP A 285 -5.14 2.67 -19.73
CA ASP A 285 -4.70 2.27 -21.07
C ASP A 285 -3.19 2.12 -21.16
N VAL A 286 -2.44 3.01 -20.50
CA VAL A 286 -0.97 2.98 -20.47
C VAL A 286 -0.45 1.76 -19.71
N ALA A 287 -1.03 1.43 -18.56
CA ALA A 287 -0.66 0.25 -17.77
C ALA A 287 -1.03 -1.04 -18.51
N TYR A 288 -2.26 -1.11 -19.03
CA TYR A 288 -2.73 -2.27 -19.77
C TYR A 288 -1.92 -2.52 -21.05
N GLY A 289 -1.64 -1.49 -21.83
CA GLY A 289 -0.80 -1.61 -23.03
C GLY A 289 0.62 -2.07 -22.73
N ALA A 290 1.20 -1.66 -21.59
CA ALA A 290 2.51 -2.14 -21.16
C ALA A 290 2.47 -3.63 -20.78
N ALA A 291 1.41 -4.07 -20.09
CA ALA A 291 1.20 -5.46 -19.72
C ALA A 291 1.07 -6.37 -20.95
N GLU A 292 0.21 -6.01 -21.90
CA GLU A 292 0.02 -6.75 -23.16
C GLU A 292 1.32 -6.82 -23.98
N THR A 293 2.08 -5.72 -24.02
CA THR A 293 3.37 -5.69 -24.71
C THR A 293 4.37 -6.65 -24.08
N TRP A 294 4.46 -6.69 -22.75
CA TRP A 294 5.33 -7.63 -22.06
C TRP A 294 4.94 -9.08 -22.34
N ASP A 295 3.65 -9.38 -22.30
CA ASP A 295 3.13 -10.73 -22.57
C ASP A 295 3.39 -11.15 -24.01
N PHE A 296 3.30 -10.23 -24.97
CA PHE A 296 3.74 -10.47 -26.35
C PHE A 296 5.23 -10.83 -26.43
N TYR A 297 6.11 -10.02 -25.82
CA TYR A 297 7.56 -10.31 -25.81
C TYR A 297 7.86 -11.69 -25.23
N LYS A 298 7.19 -12.06 -24.13
CA LYS A 298 7.41 -13.33 -23.45
C LYS A 298 6.87 -14.50 -24.26
N ASN A 299 5.62 -14.43 -24.69
CA ASN A 299 4.91 -15.57 -25.25
C ASN A 299 5.24 -15.81 -26.73
N VAL A 300 5.49 -14.74 -27.49
CA VAL A 300 5.77 -14.82 -28.94
C VAL A 300 7.26 -14.86 -29.21
N LEU A 301 8.04 -14.02 -28.52
CA LEU A 301 9.47 -13.84 -28.80
C LEU A 301 10.39 -14.56 -27.80
N GLY A 302 9.83 -15.18 -26.75
CA GLY A 302 10.62 -15.84 -25.72
C GLY A 302 11.49 -14.88 -24.90
N ARG A 303 11.16 -13.58 -24.88
CA ARG A 303 11.93 -12.53 -24.18
C ARG A 303 11.27 -12.12 -22.88
N ASN A 304 12.05 -12.11 -21.80
CA ASN A 304 11.60 -11.64 -20.49
C ASN A 304 11.77 -10.11 -20.38
N GLY A 305 10.85 -9.38 -21.01
CA GLY A 305 10.87 -7.91 -21.14
C GLY A 305 11.71 -7.39 -22.30
N ILE A 306 11.68 -6.06 -22.52
CA ILE A 306 12.34 -5.40 -23.66
C ILE A 306 13.84 -5.71 -23.70
N LYS A 307 14.53 -5.71 -22.55
CA LYS A 307 15.96 -6.05 -22.41
C LYS A 307 16.24 -7.54 -22.25
N ASN A 308 15.22 -8.39 -22.21
CA ASN A 308 15.32 -9.82 -21.89
C ASN A 308 16.05 -10.12 -20.56
N ASN A 309 15.92 -9.22 -19.59
CA ASN A 309 16.59 -9.31 -18.29
C ASN A 309 15.61 -9.39 -17.11
N GLY A 310 14.31 -9.53 -17.38
CA GLY A 310 13.26 -9.59 -16.36
C GLY A 310 12.93 -8.27 -15.68
N VAL A 311 13.46 -7.14 -16.16
CA VAL A 311 13.16 -5.80 -15.63
C VAL A 311 12.33 -5.02 -16.65
N ALA A 312 11.19 -4.49 -16.21
CA ALA A 312 10.33 -3.68 -17.05
C ALA A 312 10.84 -2.24 -17.19
N SER A 313 10.40 -1.59 -18.27
CA SER A 313 10.38 -0.13 -18.33
C SER A 313 9.32 0.43 -17.38
N TYR A 314 9.24 1.75 -17.30
CA TYR A 314 8.09 2.42 -16.72
C TYR A 314 7.43 3.34 -17.74
N SER A 315 6.18 3.72 -17.48
CA SER A 315 5.40 4.61 -18.33
C SER A 315 5.02 5.89 -17.61
N ARG A 316 4.92 6.98 -18.38
CA ARG A 316 4.50 8.31 -17.91
C ARG A 316 3.30 8.79 -18.72
N ALA A 317 2.15 8.94 -18.09
CA ALA A 317 0.99 9.58 -18.69
C ALA A 317 1.03 11.10 -18.48
N HIS A 318 0.20 11.81 -19.24
CA HIS A 318 -0.02 13.24 -19.10
C HIS A 318 1.23 14.11 -19.25
N TYR A 319 2.05 13.81 -20.25
CA TYR A 319 3.21 14.61 -20.61
C TYR A 319 2.81 15.89 -21.35
N GLY A 320 3.33 17.02 -20.87
CA GLY A 320 3.14 18.32 -21.52
C GLY A 320 1.68 18.79 -21.55
N ASN A 321 1.39 19.86 -22.28
CA ASN A 321 0.03 20.39 -22.44
C ASN A 321 -0.37 20.35 -23.91
N SER A 322 -1.52 19.72 -24.20
CA SER A 322 -2.01 19.43 -25.55
C SER A 322 -0.97 18.74 -26.43
N TYR A 323 -0.17 17.85 -25.84
CA TYR A 323 0.95 17.21 -26.52
C TYR A 323 0.43 16.03 -27.35
N VAL A 324 0.51 16.17 -28.68
CA VAL A 324 0.00 15.19 -29.66
C VAL A 324 1.10 14.22 -30.06
N ASN A 325 1.64 13.48 -29.09
CA ASN A 325 2.59 12.41 -29.38
C ASN A 325 2.78 11.46 -28.19
N ALA A 326 3.42 10.33 -28.46
CA ALA A 326 4.04 9.47 -27.46
C ALA A 326 5.48 9.15 -27.89
N PHE A 327 6.37 8.89 -26.94
CA PHE A 327 7.77 8.61 -27.24
C PHE A 327 8.42 7.68 -26.21
N TRP A 328 9.49 7.04 -26.65
CA TRP A 328 10.41 6.26 -25.83
C TRP A 328 11.67 7.07 -25.56
N ASP A 329 12.23 6.93 -24.36
CA ASP A 329 13.50 7.53 -23.98
C ASP A 329 14.43 6.46 -23.38
N ASP A 330 15.52 6.17 -24.08
CA ASP A 330 16.51 5.17 -23.67
C ASP A 330 17.26 5.55 -22.38
N SER A 331 17.39 6.85 -22.10
CA SER A 331 18.15 7.34 -20.94
C SER A 331 17.48 6.96 -19.63
N CYS A 332 16.15 7.02 -19.59
CA CYS A 332 15.33 6.57 -18.47
C CYS A 332 14.80 5.13 -18.65
N PHE A 333 14.90 4.56 -19.85
CA PHE A 333 14.26 3.31 -20.24
C PHE A 333 12.73 3.36 -20.02
N CYS A 334 12.09 4.41 -20.55
CA CYS A 334 10.69 4.71 -20.25
C CYS A 334 9.86 5.19 -21.44
N MET A 335 8.56 4.83 -21.43
CA MET A 335 7.56 5.32 -22.40
C MET A 335 6.84 6.55 -21.84
N THR A 336 6.48 7.49 -22.70
CA THR A 336 5.86 8.75 -22.30
C THR A 336 4.75 9.13 -23.27
N TYR A 337 3.59 9.50 -22.72
CA TYR A 337 2.37 9.71 -23.47
C TYR A 337 1.82 11.11 -23.16
N GLY A 338 1.60 11.92 -24.19
CA GLY A 338 0.77 13.12 -24.07
C GLY A 338 -0.71 12.81 -24.19
N ASP A 339 -1.52 13.79 -23.83
CA ASP A 339 -2.98 13.67 -23.81
C ASP A 339 -3.63 14.01 -25.16
N GLY A 340 -2.85 14.29 -26.20
CA GLY A 340 -3.40 14.71 -27.49
C GLY A 340 -3.89 16.15 -27.51
N SER A 341 -4.52 16.54 -28.62
CA SER A 341 -4.95 17.93 -28.82
C SER A 341 -6.07 18.28 -27.83
N GLY A 342 -5.92 19.39 -27.11
CA GLY A 342 -6.91 19.84 -26.12
C GLY A 342 -6.93 19.04 -24.81
N ASN A 343 -5.92 18.18 -24.56
CA ASN A 343 -5.87 17.24 -23.43
C ASN A 343 -7.07 16.28 -23.38
N ALA A 344 -7.56 15.88 -24.54
CA ALA A 344 -8.72 15.02 -24.69
C ALA A 344 -8.29 13.58 -24.89
#